data_AF-A0A9X1LUW8-F1
#
_entry.id   AF-A0A9X1LUW8-F1
#
_cell.length_a   1.000
_cell.length_b   1.000
_cell.length_c   1.000
_cell.angle_alpha   90.00
_cell.angle_beta   90.00
_cell.angle_gamma   90.00
#
_symmetry.space_group_name_H-M   'P 1'
#
loop_
_entity.id
_entity.type
_entity.pdbx_description
1 polymer ?
#
loop_
_entity_poly.entity_id
_entity_poly.type
_entity_poly.pdbx_seq_one_letter_code
_entity_poly.pdbx_strand_id
1 'polypeptide(L)' 'MPSVCDPRGQDVYLIYEAAGIKILDDGGTLLAEHNWPPPGIRYIGNGKPHGPRRREVSPIA' A
#
# COMPACT_ATOMS: atom_id res chain seq x y z
N MET A 1 -13.55 5.83 -11.37
CA MET A 1 -12.41 5.16 -10.71
C MET A 1 -12.11 5.97 -9.45
N PRO A 2 -12.04 5.36 -8.26
CA PRO A 2 -11.67 6.09 -7.06
C PRO A 2 -10.17 6.46 -7.13
N SER A 3 -9.86 7.74 -7.02
CA SER A 3 -8.50 8.23 -6.77
C SER A 3 -8.28 8.39 -5.27
N VAL A 4 -7.05 8.14 -4.83
CA VAL A 4 -6.60 8.37 -3.46
C VAL A 4 -5.33 9.20 -3.52
N CYS A 5 -5.19 10.18 -2.65
CA CYS A 5 -3.95 10.94 -2.55
C CYS A 5 -2.89 10.12 -1.82
N ASP A 6 -1.71 9.99 -2.41
CA ASP A 6 -0.54 9.45 -1.73
C ASP A 6 -0.06 10.42 -0.61
N PRO A 7 0.84 9.99 0.29
CA PRO A 7 1.38 10.85 1.33
C PRO A 7 2.16 12.08 0.84
N ARG A 8 2.52 12.14 -0.45
CA ARG A 8 3.19 13.28 -1.10
C ARG A 8 2.19 14.23 -1.78
N GLY A 9 0.89 13.93 -1.73
CA GLY A 9 -0.17 14.73 -2.33
C GLY A 9 -0.44 14.46 -3.80
N GLN A 10 0.04 13.34 -4.35
CA GLN A 10 -0.18 12.94 -5.73
C GLN A 10 -1.43 12.05 -5.83
N ASP A 11 -2.29 12.33 -6.82
CA ASP A 11 -3.44 11.49 -7.12
C ASP A 11 -2.99 10.16 -7.71
N VAL A 12 -3.35 9.05 -7.05
CA VAL A 12 -3.11 7.70 -7.55
C VAL A 12 -4.43 6.95 -7.73
N TYR A 13 -4.45 6.05 -8.70
CA TYR A 13 -5.60 5.27 -9.09
C TYR A 13 -5.48 3.84 -8.58
N LEU A 14 -6.53 3.36 -7.92
CA LEU A 14 -6.60 1.99 -7.41
C LEU A 14 -7.50 1.14 -8.31
N ILE A 15 -6.96 0.02 -8.79
CA ILE A 15 -7.71 -1.00 -9.51
C ILE A 15 -7.77 -2.26 -8.64
N TYR A 16 -8.99 -2.66 -8.28
CA TYR A 16 -9.26 -3.91 -7.59
C TYR A 16 -9.50 -5.00 -8.62
N GLU A 17 -8.60 -5.98 -8.66
CA GLU A 17 -8.74 -7.20 -9.45
C GLU A 17 -8.99 -8.40 -8.53
N ALA A 18 -9.50 -9.50 -9.12
CA ALA A 18 -9.70 -10.75 -8.38
C ALA A 18 -8.38 -11.32 -7.81
N ALA A 19 -7.25 -11.01 -8.45
CA ALA A 19 -5.92 -11.46 -8.03
C ALA A 19 -5.22 -10.51 -7.06
N GLY A 20 -5.63 -9.24 -6.98
CA GLY A 20 -4.92 -8.25 -6.17
C GLY A 20 -5.42 -6.82 -6.34
N ILE A 21 -4.59 -5.88 -5.89
CA ILE A 21 -4.76 -4.45 -6.09
C ILE A 21 -3.59 -3.94 -6.93
N LYS A 22 -3.89 -3.12 -7.94
CA LYS A 22 -2.91 -2.36 -8.70
C LYS A 22 -3.05 -0.88 -8.39
N ILE A 23 -1.90 -0.22 -8.22
CA ILE A 23 -1.79 1.21 -7.97
C ILE A 23 -1.16 1.83 -9.21
N LEU A 24 -1.85 2.80 -9.81
CA LEU A 24 -1.42 3.49 -11.01
C LEU A 24 -1.31 4.98 -10.76
N ASP A 25 -0.45 5.64 -11.54
CA ASP A 25 -0.38 7.09 -11.63
C ASP A 25 -1.45 7.66 -12.57
N ASP A 26 -1.56 8.98 -12.62
CA ASP A 26 -2.45 9.71 -13.54
C ASP A 26 -2.23 9.41 -15.02
N GLY A 27 -0.99 9.12 -15.41
CA GLY A 27 -0.61 8.66 -16.75
C GLY A 27 -0.87 7.18 -17.02
N GLY A 28 -1.45 6.43 -16.07
CA GLY A 28 -1.66 4.98 -16.21
C GLY A 28 -0.40 4.14 -16.03
N THR A 29 0.68 4.73 -15.50
CA THR A 29 1.91 4.01 -15.16
C THR A 29 1.68 3.16 -13.91
N LEU A 30 1.98 1.86 -13.96
CA LEU A 30 1.88 0.99 -12.79
C LEU A 30 2.98 1.35 -11.78
N LEU A 31 2.57 1.86 -10.60
CA LEU A 31 3.48 2.24 -9.52
C LEU A 31 3.76 1.07 -8.59
N ALA A 32 2.74 0.27 -8.30
CA ALA A 32 2.85 -0.90 -7.44
C ALA A 32 1.73 -1.93 -7.71
N GLU A 33 2.05 -3.18 -7.42
CA GLU A 33 1.10 -4.29 -7.45
C GLU A 33 1.12 -5.02 -6.11
N HIS A 34 -0.06 -5.30 -5.57
CA HIS A 34 -0.23 -6.06 -4.35
C HIS A 34 -1.18 -7.24 -4.60
N ASN A 35 -0.62 -8.44 -4.70
CA ASN A 35 -1.42 -9.65 -4.90
C ASN A 35 -2.14 -10.04 -3.62
N TRP A 36 -3.40 -10.45 -3.78
CA TRP A 36 -4.16 -11.04 -2.68
C TRP A 36 -3.46 -12.32 -2.23
N PRO A 37 -3.45 -12.58 -0.92
CA PRO A 37 -2.90 -13.82 -0.42
C PRO A 37 -3.78 -14.99 -0.90
N PRO A 38 -3.21 -16.20 -1.00
CA PRO A 38 -3.96 -17.40 -1.36
C PRO A 38 -5.27 -17.56 -0.56
N PRO A 39 -6.32 -18.13 -1.19
CA PRO A 39 -7.59 -18.40 -0.51
C PRO A 39 -7.35 -19.18 0.79
N GLY A 40 -7.91 -18.68 1.90
CA GLY A 40 -7.76 -19.29 3.23
C GLY A 40 -6.77 -18.56 4.15
N ILE A 41 -5.92 -17.67 3.63
CA ILE A 41 -5.12 -16.78 4.45
C ILE A 41 -5.99 -15.59 4.90
N ARG A 42 -6.38 -15.59 6.18
CA ARG A 42 -7.09 -14.46 6.80
C ARG A 42 -6.08 -13.56 7.49
N TYR A 43 -6.09 -12.27 7.14
CA TYR A 43 -5.27 -11.29 7.84
C TYR A 43 -5.89 -11.00 9.20
N ILE A 44 -5.36 -11.58 10.27
CA ILE A 44 -5.73 -11.24 11.65
C ILE A 44 -4.88 -10.04 12.06
N GLY A 45 -5.31 -8.84 11.66
CA GLY A 45 -4.77 -7.60 12.22
C GLY A 45 -5.32 -7.44 13.63
N ASN A 46 -4.46 -7.25 14.64
CA ASN A 46 -4.87 -7.15 16.04
C ASN A 46 -5.66 -5.86 16.38
N GLY A 47 -6.26 -5.19 15.38
CA GLY A 47 -6.91 -3.88 15.45
C GLY A 47 -6.01 -2.72 15.92
N LYS A 48 -4.83 -3.03 16.46
CA LYS A 48 -3.87 -2.06 16.96
C LYS A 48 -3.17 -1.40 15.78
N PRO A 49 -3.19 -0.06 15.70
CA PRO A 49 -2.32 0.65 14.78
C PRO A 49 -0.88 0.19 15.04
N HIS A 50 -0.14 -0.07 13.97
CA HIS A 50 1.31 -0.22 14.10
C HIS A 50 1.82 1.07 14.76
N GLY A 51 2.35 0.94 15.99
CA GLY A 51 2.96 2.06 16.68
C GLY A 51 4.07 2.67 15.81
N PRO A 52 4.41 3.96 16.01
CA PRO A 52 5.46 4.60 15.23
C PRO A 52 6.72 3.74 15.31
N ARG A 53 7.11 3.19 14.15
CA ARG A 53 8.33 2.39 14.03
C ARG A 53 9.46 3.39 14.24
N ARG A 54 10.11 3.37 15.42
CA ARG A 54 11.31 4.16 15.66
C ARG A 54 12.29 3.79 14.54
N ARG A 55 12.57 4.71 13.62
CA ARG A 55 13.76 4.59 12.79
C ARG A 55 14.91 4.67 13.79
N GLU A 56 15.57 3.55 14.05
CA GLU A 56 16.93 3.59 14.54
C GLU A 56 17.73 4.26 13.43
N VAL A 57 17.84 5.59 13.50
CA VAL A 57 18.94 6.29 12.88
C VAL A 57 20.17 5.80 13.62
N SER A 58 20.88 4.83 13.03
CA SER A 58 22.25 4.54 13.44
C SER A 58 23.00 5.88 13.42
N PRO A 59 23.65 6.29 14.51
CA PRO A 59 24.54 7.43 14.48
C PRO A 59 25.63 7.11 13.45
N ILE A 60 25.84 8.01 12.49
CA ILE A 60 27.09 8.02 11.76
C ILE A 60 28.16 8.42 12.79
N ALA A 61 29.04 7.50 13.12
CA ALA A 61 30.28 7.71 13.85
C ALA A 61 31.29 6.68 13.36
#